data_AF-A0A255H4G5-F1
#
_entry.id   AF-A0A255H4G5-F1
#
_cell.length_a   1.000
_cell.length_b   1.000
_cell.length_c   1.000
_cell.angle_alpha   90.00
_cell.angle_beta   90.00
_cell.angle_gamma   90.00
#
_symmetry.space_group_name_H-M   'P 1'
#
loop_
_entity.id
_entity.type
_entity.pdbx_description
1 polymer ?
#
loop_
_entity_poly.entity_id
_entity_poly.type
_entity_poly.pdbx_seq_one_letter_code
_entity_poly.pdbx_strand_id
1 'polypeptide(L)'
;MRDRLLPVEQRYRSFGSCVQFSCPIGFEATWSYLQSVTGRPWRDPMFLLPALGILEQERALRMAEEVAYANLRRTEKAAGRRTPTFGCTTPTWPQRWHGDERAGATHALRVWRRRNPGGGPFGDRRWALVLAAVDSLLAGAPHVDTKALQRCLDWARRLHRTSAVGSADSRVAFELEPVLGQLQVHQRGAVVVNTPWGFTR
;
A
#
# COMPACT_ATOMS: atom_id res chain seq x y z
N MET A 1 -9.45 17.51 -16.56
CA MET A 1 -10.21 16.27 -16.23
C MET A 1 -11.72 16.48 -16.19
N ARG A 2 -12.23 17.47 -15.45
CA ARG A 2 -13.68 17.79 -15.40
C ARG A 2 -14.18 18.61 -16.58
N ASP A 3 -13.28 19.43 -17.15
CA ASP A 3 -13.58 20.17 -18.36
C ASP A 3 -13.94 19.22 -19.50
N ARG A 4 -15.19 19.32 -19.97
CA ARG A 4 -15.75 18.49 -21.05
C ARG A 4 -15.36 18.99 -22.44
N LEU A 5 -14.86 20.22 -22.53
CA LEU A 5 -14.39 20.81 -23.78
C LEU A 5 -13.00 20.29 -24.18
N LEU A 6 -12.24 19.75 -23.22
CA LEU A 6 -10.95 19.12 -23.49
C LEU A 6 -11.12 17.75 -24.16
N PRO A 7 -10.24 17.39 -25.12
CA PRO A 7 -10.19 16.05 -25.70
C PRO A 7 -10.10 14.97 -24.61
N VAL A 8 -10.80 13.85 -24.82
CA VAL A 8 -10.86 12.72 -23.89
C VAL A 8 -9.46 12.21 -23.54
N GLU A 9 -8.55 12.13 -24.50
CA GLU A 9 -7.15 11.71 -24.28
C GLU A 9 -6.40 12.62 -23.31
N GLN A 10 -6.56 13.94 -23.43
CA GLN A 10 -5.92 14.90 -22.54
C GLN A 10 -6.45 14.73 -21.11
N ARG A 11 -7.76 14.52 -20.98
CA ARG A 11 -8.40 14.28 -19.69
C ARG A 11 -7.87 12.98 -19.05
N TYR A 12 -7.67 11.92 -19.83
CA TYR A 12 -7.06 10.67 -19.37
C TYR A 12 -5.60 10.83 -18.96
N ARG A 13 -4.79 11.56 -19.73
CA ARG A 13 -3.39 11.84 -19.37
C ARG A 13 -3.30 12.58 -18.05
N SER A 14 -4.10 13.63 -17.87
CA SER A 14 -4.17 14.35 -16.59
C SER A 14 -4.57 13.44 -15.43
N PHE A 15 -5.53 12.53 -15.65
CA PHE A 15 -5.94 11.56 -14.62
C PHE A 15 -4.83 10.55 -14.31
N GLY A 16 -4.14 10.04 -15.33
CA GLY A 16 -2.98 9.17 -15.16
C GLY A 16 -1.87 9.83 -14.34
N SER A 17 -1.59 11.11 -14.57
CA SER A 17 -0.65 11.88 -13.74
C SER A 17 -1.14 11.99 -12.29
N CYS A 18 -2.43 12.26 -12.06
CA CYS A 18 -2.98 12.30 -10.70
C CYS A 18 -2.87 10.95 -9.99
N VAL A 19 -3.14 9.84 -10.68
CA VAL A 19 -2.95 8.50 -10.12
C VAL A 19 -1.47 8.27 -9.82
N GLN A 20 -0.55 8.65 -10.72
CA GLN A 20 0.90 8.52 -10.52
C GLN A 20 1.39 9.28 -9.28
N PHE A 21 0.88 10.49 -9.03
CA PHE A 21 1.28 11.25 -7.84
C PHE A 21 0.59 10.80 -6.55
N SER A 22 -0.67 10.34 -6.61
CA SER A 22 -1.37 9.91 -5.40
C SER A 22 -0.99 8.49 -4.95
N CYS A 23 -0.87 7.56 -5.90
CA CYS A 23 -0.55 6.13 -5.75
C CYS A 23 -0.86 5.50 -4.36
N PRO A 24 -2.11 5.52 -3.86
CA PRO A 24 -2.41 5.08 -2.49
C PRO A 24 -1.93 3.66 -2.18
N ILE A 25 -2.05 2.78 -3.17
CA ILE A 25 -1.66 1.36 -3.12
C ILE A 25 -0.73 0.98 -4.28
N GLY A 26 -0.08 1.97 -4.90
CA GLY A 26 0.71 1.81 -6.13
C GLY A 26 -0.10 1.98 -7.41
N PHE A 27 0.57 2.32 -8.52
CA PHE A 27 -0.07 2.76 -9.77
C PHE A 27 -1.06 1.72 -10.35
N GLU A 28 -0.59 0.53 -10.70
CA GLU A 28 -1.44 -0.52 -11.30
C GLU A 28 -2.56 -0.99 -10.37
N ALA A 29 -2.29 -1.08 -9.06
CA ALA A 29 -3.27 -1.49 -8.07
C ALA A 29 -4.37 -0.43 -7.91
N THR A 30 -4.01 0.86 -7.94
CA THR A 30 -4.97 1.97 -7.93
C THR A 30 -5.91 1.88 -9.12
N TRP A 31 -5.39 1.67 -10.33
CA TRP A 31 -6.24 1.46 -11.52
C TRP A 31 -7.11 0.20 -11.42
N SER A 32 -6.57 -0.90 -10.90
CA SER A 32 -7.34 -2.14 -10.70
C SER A 32 -8.50 -1.93 -9.73
N TYR A 33 -8.24 -1.26 -8.60
CA TYR A 33 -9.26 -0.95 -7.59
C TYR A 33 -10.34 -0.01 -8.16
N LEU A 34 -9.95 1.07 -8.82
CA LEU A 34 -10.89 2.02 -9.42
C LEU A 34 -11.80 1.37 -10.46
N GLN A 35 -11.27 0.47 -11.30
CA GLN A 35 -12.11 -0.27 -12.27
C GLN A 35 -13.09 -1.20 -11.58
N SER A 36 -12.68 -1.82 -10.46
CA SER A 36 -13.56 -2.67 -9.66
C SER A 36 -14.70 -1.90 -9.03
N VAL A 37 -14.42 -0.75 -8.40
CA VAL A 37 -15.43 0.06 -7.72
C VAL A 37 -16.38 0.74 -8.71
N THR A 38 -15.86 1.21 -9.84
CA THR A 38 -16.69 1.84 -10.88
C THR A 38 -17.45 0.84 -11.73
N GLY A 39 -17.07 -0.45 -11.71
CA GLY A 39 -17.60 -1.48 -12.60
C GLY A 39 -17.29 -1.22 -14.09
N ARG A 40 -16.29 -0.39 -14.39
CA ARG A 40 -15.97 0.07 -15.75
C ARG A 40 -14.50 -0.13 -16.07
N PRO A 41 -14.17 -0.57 -17.30
CA PRO A 41 -12.78 -0.62 -17.74
C PRO A 41 -12.23 0.80 -17.90
N TRP A 42 -10.93 0.99 -17.66
CA TRP A 42 -10.32 2.32 -17.66
C TRP A 42 -10.40 3.05 -19.03
N ARG A 43 -10.65 2.32 -20.11
CA ARG A 43 -10.82 2.89 -21.46
C ARG A 43 -12.23 3.41 -21.72
N ASP A 44 -13.22 3.05 -20.90
CA ASP A 44 -14.59 3.55 -21.02
C ASP A 44 -14.64 5.04 -20.64
N PRO A 45 -15.06 5.97 -21.51
CA PRO A 45 -15.17 7.39 -21.19
C PRO A 45 -15.98 7.70 -19.91
N MET A 46 -16.91 6.83 -19.54
CA MET A 46 -17.72 6.94 -18.31
C MET A 46 -16.97 6.53 -17.03
N PHE A 47 -15.76 5.98 -17.14
CA PHE A 47 -14.88 5.65 -16.01
C PHE A 47 -14.33 6.89 -15.31
N LEU A 48 -13.95 7.92 -16.09
CA LEU A 48 -13.06 8.98 -15.63
C LEU A 48 -13.62 9.81 -14.46
N LEU A 49 -14.86 10.28 -14.57
CA LEU A 49 -15.45 11.16 -13.56
C LEU A 49 -15.77 10.42 -12.24
N PRO A 50 -16.39 9.23 -12.26
CA PRO A 50 -16.54 8.41 -11.06
C PRO A 50 -15.20 8.07 -10.40
N ALA A 51 -14.20 7.65 -11.20
CA ALA A 51 -12.88 7.30 -10.67
C ALA A 51 -12.17 8.49 -10.03
N LEU A 52 -12.29 9.70 -10.61
CA LEU A 52 -11.79 10.93 -10.00
C LEU A 52 -12.47 11.23 -8.66
N GLY A 53 -13.79 11.08 -8.58
CA GLY A 53 -14.52 11.29 -7.32
C GLY A 53 -14.06 10.33 -6.22
N ILE A 54 -13.88 9.05 -6.55
CA ILE A 54 -13.36 8.03 -5.61
C ILE A 54 -11.95 8.38 -5.14
N LEU A 55 -11.07 8.80 -6.05
CA LEU A 55 -9.69 9.19 -5.71
C LEU A 55 -9.63 10.45 -4.85
N GLU A 56 -10.52 11.42 -5.07
CA GLU A 56 -10.61 12.63 -4.25
C GLU A 56 -11.12 12.33 -2.83
N GLN A 57 -12.05 11.39 -2.69
CA GLN A 57 -12.52 10.93 -1.38
C GLN A 57 -11.39 10.26 -0.59
N GLU A 58 -10.63 9.36 -1.23
CA GLU A 58 -9.44 8.75 -0.62
C GLU A 58 -8.44 9.83 -0.20
N ARG A 59 -8.17 10.79 -1.07
CA ARG A 59 -7.23 11.88 -0.78
C ARG A 59 -7.70 12.76 0.39
N ALA A 60 -9.00 13.04 0.49
CA ALA A 60 -9.56 13.81 1.59
C ALA A 60 -9.35 13.11 2.94
N LEU A 61 -9.58 11.79 2.99
CA LEU A 61 -9.34 10.97 4.17
C LEU A 61 -7.85 10.94 4.55
N ARG A 62 -6.97 10.74 3.57
CA ARG A 62 -5.51 10.81 3.79
C ARG A 62 -5.07 12.16 4.34
N MET A 63 -5.56 13.27 3.77
CA MET A 63 -5.19 14.62 4.22
C MET A 63 -5.67 14.89 5.66
N ALA A 64 -6.85 14.42 6.05
CA ALA A 64 -7.33 14.54 7.43
C ALA A 64 -6.40 13.78 8.41
N GLU A 65 -5.95 12.60 8.02
CA GLU A 65 -5.03 11.79 8.81
C GLU A 65 -3.61 12.40 8.87
N GLU A 66 -3.13 13.01 7.78
CA GLU A 66 -1.88 13.79 7.75
C GLU A 66 -1.92 14.98 8.72
N VAL A 67 -3.04 15.70 8.79
CA VAL A 67 -3.22 16.80 9.75
C VAL A 67 -3.19 16.28 11.19
N ALA A 68 -3.89 15.20 11.48
CA ALA A 68 -3.89 14.57 12.80
C ALA A 68 -2.47 14.12 13.21
N TYR A 69 -1.75 13.47 12.29
CA TYR A 69 -0.37 13.06 12.51
C TYR A 69 0.58 14.24 12.72
N ALA A 70 0.43 15.31 11.95
CA ALA A 70 1.24 16.51 12.11
C ALA A 70 1.06 17.14 13.51
N ASN A 71 -0.18 17.20 14.02
CA ASN A 71 -0.47 17.68 15.38
C ASN A 71 0.18 16.81 16.46
N LEU A 72 0.06 15.49 16.32
CA LEU A 72 0.70 14.54 17.21
C LEU A 72 2.23 14.70 17.21
N ARG A 73 2.85 14.79 16.03
CA ARG A 73 4.29 15.00 15.89
C ARG A 73 4.77 16.34 16.45
N ARG A 74 3.97 17.41 16.38
CA ARG A 74 4.31 18.69 17.04
C ARG A 74 4.39 18.51 18.56
N THR A 75 3.43 17.81 19.15
CA THR A 75 3.41 17.51 20.59
C THR A 75 4.60 16.64 21.01
N GLU A 76 4.89 15.58 20.24
CA GLU A 76 6.05 14.71 20.51
C GLU A 76 7.38 15.44 20.37
N LYS A 77 7.53 16.31 19.36
CA LYS A 77 8.72 17.17 19.19
C LYS A 77 8.91 18.13 20.36
N ALA A 78 7.84 18.75 20.85
CA ALA A 78 7.88 19.62 22.03
C ALA A 78 8.31 18.86 23.29
N ALA A 79 7.91 17.59 23.40
CA ALA A 79 8.34 16.67 24.46
C ALA A 79 9.72 16.00 24.21
N GLY A 80 10.53 16.51 23.26
CA GLY A 80 11.88 16.02 22.97
C GLY A 80 11.97 14.79 22.04
N ARG A 81 10.85 14.17 21.65
CA ARG A 81 10.82 12.99 20.76
C ARG A 81 10.85 13.40 19.28
N ARG A 82 12.02 13.85 18.81
CA ARG A 82 12.20 14.42 17.46
C ARG A 82 12.21 13.41 16.32
N THR A 83 12.49 12.14 16.59
CA THR A 83 12.44 11.06 15.59
C THR A 83 11.12 10.30 15.72
N PRO A 84 10.40 10.02 14.62
CA PRO A 84 9.25 9.11 14.66
C PRO A 84 9.65 7.72 15.15
N THR A 85 8.77 7.06 15.89
CA THR A 85 9.02 5.68 16.34
C THR A 85 9.07 4.75 15.13
N PHE A 86 10.18 4.03 14.98
CA PHE A 86 10.36 3.10 13.88
C PHE A 86 9.35 1.95 13.93
N GLY A 87 8.79 1.58 12.77
CA GLY A 87 7.78 0.52 12.69
C GLY A 87 6.37 0.95 13.16
N CYS A 88 6.19 2.22 13.54
CA CYS A 88 4.87 2.80 13.67
C CYS A 88 4.29 3.16 12.31
N THR A 89 2.97 3.11 12.24
CA THR A 89 2.17 3.58 11.12
C THR A 89 2.33 5.09 10.97
N THR A 90 2.38 5.54 9.72
CA THR A 90 2.32 6.93 9.30
C THR A 90 1.15 7.09 8.33
N PRO A 91 0.73 8.33 7.99
CA PRO A 91 -0.31 8.55 6.98
C PRO A 91 0.03 7.93 5.61
N THR A 92 1.31 7.65 5.33
CA THR A 92 1.78 7.09 4.06
C THR A 92 2.28 5.65 4.15
N TRP A 93 2.52 5.12 5.36
CA TRP A 93 3.09 3.78 5.56
C TRP A 93 2.43 3.00 6.70
N PRO A 94 2.02 1.73 6.50
CA PRO A 94 2.00 1.02 5.22
C PRO A 94 1.04 1.70 4.23
N GLN A 95 1.38 1.58 2.94
CA GLN A 95 0.51 2.04 1.84
C GLN A 95 -0.87 1.40 1.96
N ARG A 96 -1.93 2.17 1.74
CA ARG A 96 -3.31 1.70 1.90
C ARG A 96 -4.26 2.60 1.13
N TRP A 97 -5.46 2.07 0.87
CA TRP A 97 -6.59 2.86 0.42
C TRP A 97 -7.34 3.39 1.64
N HIS A 98 -7.29 4.70 1.89
CA HIS A 98 -7.98 5.29 3.05
C HIS A 98 -9.50 5.16 2.90
N GLY A 99 -10.15 4.56 3.90
CA GLY A 99 -11.60 4.33 3.91
C GLY A 99 -12.07 3.04 3.23
N ASP A 100 -11.18 2.28 2.61
CA ASP A 100 -11.46 0.93 2.10
C ASP A 100 -10.18 0.08 2.11
N GLU A 101 -9.56 0.02 3.29
CA GLU A 101 -8.22 -0.53 3.47
C GLU A 101 -8.13 -1.99 3.02
N ARG A 102 -9.15 -2.80 3.34
CA ARG A 102 -9.17 -4.23 3.01
C ARG A 102 -9.24 -4.45 1.51
N ALA A 103 -10.19 -3.84 0.81
CA ALA A 103 -10.32 -4.06 -0.63
C ALA A 103 -9.13 -3.44 -1.37
N GLY A 104 -8.66 -2.26 -0.96
CA GLY A 104 -7.43 -1.66 -1.48
C GLY A 104 -6.24 -2.61 -1.37
N ALA A 105 -6.04 -3.21 -0.20
CA ALA A 105 -4.97 -4.18 0.02
C ALA A 105 -5.14 -5.45 -0.85
N THR A 106 -6.35 -5.98 -1.00
CA THR A 106 -6.61 -7.10 -1.91
C THR A 106 -6.17 -6.78 -3.35
N HIS A 107 -6.49 -5.59 -3.86
CA HIS A 107 -6.07 -5.17 -5.19
C HIS A 107 -4.55 -5.00 -5.31
N ALA A 108 -3.90 -4.44 -4.29
CA ALA A 108 -2.45 -4.34 -4.23
C ALA A 108 -1.77 -5.73 -4.29
N LEU A 109 -2.28 -6.69 -3.50
CA LEU A 109 -1.77 -8.05 -3.45
C LEU A 109 -1.98 -8.81 -4.77
N ARG A 110 -3.15 -8.67 -5.42
CA ARG A 110 -3.41 -9.26 -6.75
C ARG A 110 -2.43 -8.75 -7.81
N VAL A 111 -2.18 -7.44 -7.82
CA VAL A 111 -1.23 -6.83 -8.76
C VAL A 111 0.19 -7.30 -8.48
N TRP A 112 0.61 -7.32 -7.21
CA TRP A 112 1.92 -7.82 -6.83
C TRP A 112 2.10 -9.29 -7.25
N ARG A 113 1.10 -10.14 -7.00
CA ARG A 113 1.17 -11.56 -7.37
C ARG A 113 1.27 -11.76 -8.89
N ARG A 114 0.49 -11.02 -9.67
CA ARG A 114 0.56 -11.06 -11.15
C ARG A 114 1.95 -10.69 -11.67
N ARG A 115 2.60 -9.70 -11.07
CA ARG A 115 3.97 -9.28 -11.43
C ARG A 115 5.04 -10.30 -11.03
N ASN A 116 4.71 -11.21 -10.12
CA ASN A 116 5.65 -12.18 -9.55
C ASN A 116 5.14 -13.62 -9.74
N PRO A 117 5.03 -14.11 -10.99
CA PRO A 117 4.45 -15.43 -11.26
C PRO A 117 5.35 -16.58 -10.76
N GLY A 118 6.67 -16.43 -10.86
CA GLY A 118 7.66 -17.51 -10.72
C GLY A 118 8.37 -17.63 -9.37
N GLY A 119 7.85 -17.02 -8.30
CA GLY A 119 8.44 -17.23 -6.97
C GLY A 119 9.75 -16.49 -6.71
N GLY A 120 9.78 -15.17 -6.96
CA GLY A 120 10.77 -14.26 -6.37
C GLY A 120 12.23 -14.43 -6.77
N PRO A 121 13.07 -13.47 -6.37
CA PRO A 121 14.50 -13.54 -6.64
C PRO A 121 15.16 -14.66 -5.81
N PHE A 122 15.95 -15.49 -6.49
CA PHE A 122 16.96 -16.40 -5.91
C PHE A 122 16.49 -17.47 -4.92
N GLY A 123 15.22 -17.91 -4.97
CA GLY A 123 14.75 -18.99 -4.10
C GLY A 123 14.73 -18.63 -2.61
N ASP A 124 14.64 -17.33 -2.29
CA ASP A 124 14.57 -16.86 -0.90
C ASP A 124 13.33 -17.45 -0.20
N ARG A 125 13.56 -18.14 0.93
CA ARG A 125 12.49 -18.81 1.69
C ARG A 125 11.46 -17.83 2.25
N ARG A 126 11.84 -16.60 2.55
CA ARG A 126 10.93 -15.53 3.02
C ARG A 126 10.03 -15.09 1.89
N TRP A 127 10.58 -14.97 0.68
CA TRP A 127 9.77 -14.71 -0.51
C TRP A 127 8.71 -15.80 -0.72
N ALA A 128 9.13 -17.07 -0.73
CA ALA A 128 8.21 -18.19 -0.88
C ALA A 128 7.09 -18.18 0.17
N LEU A 129 7.45 -17.82 1.42
CA LEU A 129 6.49 -17.70 2.51
C LEU A 129 5.50 -16.55 2.31
N VAL A 130 5.97 -15.36 1.91
CA VAL A 130 5.11 -14.22 1.61
C VAL A 130 4.20 -14.53 0.42
N LEU A 131 4.73 -15.20 -0.61
CA LEU A 131 3.93 -15.61 -1.76
C LEU A 131 2.82 -16.60 -1.36
N ALA A 132 3.13 -17.61 -0.56
CA ALA A 132 2.14 -18.55 -0.04
C ALA A 132 1.06 -17.87 0.82
N ALA A 133 1.45 -16.88 1.62
CA ALA A 133 0.53 -16.06 2.40
C ALA A 133 -0.42 -15.25 1.50
N VAL A 134 0.11 -14.63 0.43
CA VAL A 134 -0.68 -13.90 -0.56
C VAL A 134 -1.66 -14.83 -1.29
N ASP A 135 -1.18 -15.98 -1.78
CA ASP A 135 -2.03 -16.95 -2.50
C ASP A 135 -3.14 -17.48 -1.60
N SER A 136 -2.83 -17.79 -0.33
CA SER A 136 -3.82 -18.21 0.67
C SER A 136 -4.90 -17.15 0.90
N LEU A 137 -4.49 -15.89 1.10
CA LEU A 137 -5.42 -14.78 1.31
C LEU A 137 -6.30 -14.55 0.08
N LEU A 138 -5.71 -14.55 -1.13
CA LEU A 138 -6.45 -14.35 -2.37
C LEU A 138 -7.42 -15.49 -2.69
N ALA A 139 -7.13 -16.71 -2.22
CA ALA A 139 -8.03 -17.85 -2.25
C ALA A 139 -9.12 -17.82 -1.16
N GLY A 140 -9.11 -16.83 -0.26
CA GLY A 140 -10.05 -16.72 0.85
C GLY A 140 -9.73 -17.67 2.02
N ALA A 141 -8.52 -18.22 2.09
CA ALA A 141 -8.11 -19.10 3.18
C ALA A 141 -7.85 -18.31 4.47
N PRO A 142 -8.34 -18.77 5.63
CA PRO A 142 -8.36 -17.98 6.86
C PRO A 142 -7.04 -17.96 7.63
N HIS A 143 -6.06 -18.79 7.27
CA HIS A 143 -4.87 -18.99 8.12
C HIS A 143 -3.57 -18.70 7.40
N VAL A 144 -2.80 -17.78 7.97
CA VAL A 144 -1.44 -17.45 7.57
C VAL A 144 -0.57 -17.47 8.83
N ASP A 145 0.62 -18.06 8.75
CA ASP A 145 1.57 -18.08 9.87
C ASP A 145 2.06 -16.66 10.18
N THR A 146 1.36 -16.00 11.10
CA THR A 146 1.64 -14.62 11.53
C THR A 146 3.01 -14.49 12.19
N LYS A 147 3.49 -15.52 12.90
CA LYS A 147 4.84 -15.51 13.49
C LYS A 147 5.90 -15.52 12.41
N ALA A 148 5.71 -16.30 11.35
CA ALA A 148 6.64 -16.31 10.23
C ALA A 148 6.63 -15.01 9.42
N LEU A 149 5.44 -14.44 9.19
CA LEU A 149 5.34 -13.11 8.58
C LEU A 149 6.00 -12.03 9.43
N GLN A 150 5.85 -12.08 10.76
CA GLN A 150 6.54 -11.16 11.67
C GLN A 150 8.07 -11.29 11.53
N ARG A 151 8.61 -12.50 11.48
CA ARG A 151 10.06 -12.72 11.27
C ARG A 151 10.54 -12.14 9.93
N CYS A 152 9.73 -12.23 8.87
CA CYS A 152 10.03 -11.63 7.57
C CYS A 152 10.04 -10.11 7.66
N LEU A 153 9.05 -9.52 8.32
CA LEU A 153 8.96 -8.07 8.54
C LEU A 153 10.13 -7.54 9.37
N ASP A 154 10.47 -8.20 10.48
CA ASP A 154 11.59 -7.81 11.33
C ASP A 154 12.92 -7.91 10.58
N TRP A 155 13.08 -8.93 9.74
CA TRP A 155 14.25 -9.06 8.87
C TRP A 155 14.35 -7.91 7.86
N ALA A 156 13.28 -7.60 7.13
CA ALA A 156 13.27 -6.51 6.16
C ALA A 156 13.58 -5.15 6.83
N ARG A 157 12.95 -4.90 7.98
CA ARG A 157 13.17 -3.72 8.82
C ARG A 157 14.59 -3.61 9.39
N ARG A 158 15.24 -4.75 9.69
CA ARG A 158 16.66 -4.75 10.10
C ARG A 158 17.54 -4.35 8.92
N LEU A 159 17.32 -4.92 7.74
CA LEU A 159 18.12 -4.60 6.56
C LEU A 159 18.01 -3.15 6.12
N HIS A 160 16.83 -2.53 6.21
CA HIS A 160 16.68 -1.09 5.95
C HIS A 160 17.49 -0.21 6.91
N ARG A 161 17.82 -0.70 8.10
CA ARG A 161 18.64 0.05 9.08
C ARG A 161 20.14 -0.16 8.91
N THR A 162 20.56 -1.33 8.39
CA THR A 162 21.97 -1.76 8.43
C THR A 162 22.65 -1.87 7.06
N SER A 163 21.90 -1.90 5.96
CA SER A 163 22.48 -2.26 4.65
C SER A 163 23.07 -1.07 3.92
N ALA A 164 24.25 -1.26 3.33
CA ALA A 164 24.71 -0.43 2.22
C ALA A 164 23.71 -0.60 1.05
N VAL A 165 23.18 0.53 0.58
CA VAL A 165 22.20 0.57 -0.52
C VAL A 165 22.74 -0.22 -1.71
N GLY A 166 22.02 -1.28 -2.14
CA GLY A 166 22.30 -1.99 -3.39
C GLY A 166 22.66 -3.49 -3.28
N SER A 167 22.79 -4.06 -2.08
CA SER A 167 22.96 -5.52 -1.92
C SER A 167 21.73 -6.31 -2.39
N ALA A 168 21.90 -7.57 -2.79
CA ALA A 168 20.78 -8.44 -3.17
C ALA A 168 19.73 -8.55 -2.04
N ASP A 169 20.19 -8.75 -0.80
CA ASP A 169 19.33 -8.79 0.39
C ASP A 169 18.55 -7.49 0.60
N SER A 170 19.18 -6.33 0.37
CA SER A 170 18.49 -5.04 0.49
C SER A 170 17.36 -4.91 -0.54
N ARG A 171 17.58 -5.36 -1.78
CA ARG A 171 16.54 -5.35 -2.83
C ARG A 171 15.34 -6.21 -2.45
N VAL A 172 15.59 -7.42 -1.94
CA VAL A 172 14.53 -8.31 -1.47
C VAL A 172 13.75 -7.68 -0.30
N ALA A 173 14.44 -7.05 0.65
CA ALA A 173 13.79 -6.35 1.76
C ALA A 173 12.87 -5.19 1.27
N PHE A 174 13.37 -4.37 0.34
CA PHE A 174 12.59 -3.27 -0.26
C PHE A 174 11.34 -3.74 -1.01
N GLU A 175 11.38 -4.93 -1.60
CA GLU A 175 10.22 -5.52 -2.28
C GLU A 175 9.24 -6.21 -1.32
N LEU A 176 9.74 -6.85 -0.26
CA LEU A 176 8.88 -7.58 0.69
C LEU A 176 8.16 -6.66 1.67
N GLU A 177 8.76 -5.56 2.14
CA GLU A 177 8.12 -4.69 3.14
C GLU A 177 6.76 -4.11 2.66
N PRO A 178 6.62 -3.57 1.43
CA PRO A 178 5.33 -3.11 0.93
C PRO A 178 4.26 -4.20 0.95
N VAL A 179 4.60 -5.42 0.55
CA VAL A 179 3.66 -6.56 0.46
C VAL A 179 3.24 -7.03 1.85
N LEU A 180 4.19 -7.10 2.78
CA LEU A 180 3.92 -7.36 4.20
C LEU A 180 3.02 -6.29 4.79
N GLY A 181 3.21 -5.03 4.40
CA GLY A 181 2.29 -3.93 4.71
C GLY A 181 0.86 -4.23 4.23
N GLN A 182 0.69 -4.59 2.96
CA GLN A 182 -0.64 -4.92 2.41
C GLN A 182 -1.28 -6.14 3.09
N LEU A 183 -0.51 -7.19 3.40
CA LEU A 183 -0.99 -8.35 4.17
C LEU A 183 -1.51 -7.92 5.54
N GLN A 184 -0.78 -7.05 6.24
CA GLN A 184 -1.19 -6.55 7.55
C GLN A 184 -2.43 -5.66 7.46
N VAL A 185 -2.50 -4.75 6.48
CA VAL A 185 -3.64 -3.87 6.23
C VAL A 185 -4.88 -4.70 5.93
N HIS A 186 -4.78 -5.74 5.10
CA HIS A 186 -5.90 -6.63 4.81
C HIS A 186 -6.40 -7.36 6.08
N GLN A 187 -5.48 -7.90 6.90
CA GLN A 187 -5.84 -8.62 8.12
C GLN A 187 -6.48 -7.72 9.18
N ARG A 188 -5.94 -6.52 9.40
CA ARG A 188 -6.41 -5.62 10.48
C ARG A 188 -7.51 -4.66 10.03
N GLY A 189 -7.61 -4.34 8.75
CA GLY A 189 -8.49 -3.31 8.23
C GLY A 189 -7.95 -1.92 8.56
N ALA A 190 -8.76 -1.12 9.25
CA ALA A 190 -8.42 0.26 9.59
C ALA A 190 -7.09 0.35 10.34
N VAL A 191 -6.22 1.24 9.86
CA VAL A 191 -4.88 1.47 10.41
C VAL A 191 -4.89 2.75 11.23
N VAL A 192 -4.54 2.65 12.51
CA VAL A 192 -4.40 3.83 13.39
C VAL A 192 -2.98 4.37 13.27
N VAL A 193 -2.81 5.66 13.04
CA VAL A 193 -1.48 6.31 12.94
C VAL A 193 -0.73 6.28 14.26
N ASN A 194 0.61 6.30 14.18
CA ASN A 194 1.53 6.31 15.30
C ASN A 194 1.40 5.08 16.21
N THR A 195 0.90 3.98 15.65
CA THR A 195 0.76 2.71 16.35
C THR A 195 1.76 1.73 15.75
N PRO A 196 2.50 0.95 16.55
CA PRO A 196 3.33 -0.13 16.03
C PRO A 196 2.49 -1.08 15.18
N TRP A 197 2.97 -1.42 13.99
CA TRP A 197 2.31 -2.42 13.15
C TRP A 197 3.20 -3.65 12.94
N GLY A 198 2.52 -4.79 12.89
CA GLY A 198 3.10 -6.12 12.76
C GLY A 198 2.00 -7.19 12.76
N PHE A 199 2.43 -8.44 12.65
CA PHE A 199 1.59 -9.62 12.60
C PHE A 199 1.39 -10.26 13.99
N THR A 200 2.27 -9.97 14.94
CA THR A 200 2.09 -10.32 16.36
C THR A 200 1.58 -9.11 17.15
N ARG A 201 0.87 -9.38 18.26
CA ARG A 201 0.51 -8.35 19.25
C ARG A 201 1.59 -8.24 20.31
#